data_AF-A0AAV5B4R4-F1
#
_entry.id   AF-A0AAV5B4R4-F1
#
_cell.length_a   1.000
_cell.length_b   1.000
_cell.length_c   1.000
_cell.angle_alpha   90.00
_cell.angle_beta   90.00
_cell.angle_gamma   90.00
#
_symmetry.space_group_name_H-M   'P 1'
#
loop_
_entity.id
_entity.type
_entity.pdbx_description
1 polymer ?
#
loop_
_entity_poly.entity_id
_entity_poly.type
_entity_poly.pdbx_seq_one_letter_code
_entity_poly.pdbx_strand_id
1 'polypeptide(L)' 'MDIREAWGLAGKRLRITFTDGQVIVGGFTPESDSYDFAYLVNDEHAYGIRLDEIEKWEVVQ' A
#
# COMPACT_ATOMS: atom_id res chain seq x y z
N MET A 1 1.43 7.20 10.29
CA MET A 1 0.23 6.47 9.83
C MET A 1 -0.02 5.31 10.79
N ASP A 2 -1.27 4.98 11.14
CA ASP A 2 -1.55 3.87 12.06
C ASP A 2 -1.75 2.56 11.28
N ILE A 3 -1.01 1.50 11.63
CA ILE A 3 -1.10 0.21 10.95
C ILE A 3 -2.51 -0.39 10.97
N ARG A 4 -3.32 -0.08 11.99
CA ARG A 4 -4.70 -0.58 12.06
C ARG A 4 -5.56 -0.13 10.88
N GLU A 5 -5.28 1.06 10.33
CA GLU A 5 -5.95 1.54 9.13
C GLU A 5 -5.51 0.75 7.88
N ALA A 6 -4.23 0.39 7.79
CA ALA A 6 -3.69 -0.41 6.69
C ALA A 6 -4.35 -1.79 6.61
N TRP A 7 -4.54 -2.48 7.75
CA TRP A 7 -5.23 -3.77 7.78
C TRP A 7 -6.69 -3.69 7.30
N GLY A 8 -7.38 -2.55 7.52
CA GLY A 8 -8.73 -2.31 6.98
C GLY A 8 -8.80 -2.06 5.46
N LEU A 9 -7.64 -1.91 4.82
CA LEU A 9 -7.49 -1.74 3.38
C LEU A 9 -7.00 -3.02 2.66
N ALA A 10 -6.72 -4.09 3.41
CA ALA A 10 -6.31 -5.37 2.85
C ALA A 10 -7.31 -5.88 1.79
N GLY A 11 -6.79 -6.28 0.63
CA GLY A 11 -7.57 -6.76 -0.51
C GLY A 11 -8.27 -5.67 -1.33
N LYS A 12 -8.17 -4.39 -0.94
CA LYS A 12 -8.70 -3.27 -1.75
C LYS A 12 -7.67 -2.83 -2.79
N ARG A 13 -8.16 -2.31 -3.92
CA ARG A 13 -7.31 -1.61 -4.88
C ARG A 13 -7.09 -0.17 -4.39
N LEU A 14 -5.84 0.21 -4.22
CA LEU A 14 -5.43 1.52 -3.73
C LEU A 14 -4.60 2.24 -4.80
N ARG A 15 -4.76 3.56 -4.85
CA ARG A 15 -3.76 4.48 -5.39
C ARG A 15 -2.92 4.98 -4.23
N ILE A 16 -1.62 4.74 -4.28
CA ILE A 16 -0.65 5.16 -3.25
C ILE A 16 0.28 6.19 -3.87
N THR A 17 0.42 7.33 -3.19
CA THR A 17 1.41 8.37 -3.46
C THR A 17 2.53 8.27 -2.42
N PHE A 18 3.75 8.14 -2.90
CA PHE A 18 4.95 8.05 -2.08
C PHE A 18 5.55 9.44 -1.84
N THR A 19 6.37 9.56 -0.80
CA THR A 19 7.06 10.80 -0.41
C THR A 19 8.05 11.32 -1.45
N ASP A 20 8.51 10.46 -2.36
CA ASP A 20 9.34 10.83 -3.52
C ASP A 20 8.52 11.32 -4.72
N GLY A 21 7.18 11.35 -4.60
CA GLY A 21 6.24 11.74 -5.63
C GLY A 21 5.83 10.60 -6.57
N GLN A 22 6.33 9.38 -6.39
CA GLN A 22 5.89 8.23 -7.15
C GLN A 22 4.42 7.91 -6.84
N VAL A 23 3.67 7.47 -7.85
CA VAL A 23 2.28 7.02 -7.69
C VAL A 23 2.14 5.62 -8.27
N ILE A 24 1.62 4.69 -7.47
CA ILE A 24 1.33 3.32 -7.92
C ILE A 24 -0.11 2.97 -7.59
N VAL A 25 -0.76 2.23 -8.49
CA VAL A 25 -2.12 1.72 -8.32
C VAL A 25 -2.10 0.20 -8.34
N GLY A 26 -2.67 -0.44 -7.32
CA GLY A 26 -2.71 -1.90 -7.23
C GLY A 26 -3.49 -2.41 -6.02
N GLY A 27 -3.69 -3.73 -5.96
CA GLY A 27 -4.25 -4.42 -4.80
C GLY A 27 -3.29 -4.36 -3.62
N PHE A 28 -3.79 -3.89 -2.48
CA PHE A 28 -3.00 -3.74 -1.27
C PHE A 28 -3.08 -5.00 -0.39
N THR A 29 -1.91 -5.50 0.02
CA THR A 29 -1.78 -6.67 0.89
C THR A 29 -0.79 -6.34 2.02
N PRO A 30 -1.23 -6.10 3.26
CA PRO A 30 -0.31 -5.89 4.38
C PRO A 30 0.45 -7.18 4.71
N GLU A 31 1.72 -7.06 5.12
CA GLU A 31 2.52 -8.21 5.56
C GLU A 31 2.21 -8.55 7.02
N SER A 32 1.93 -9.81 7.35
CA SER A 32 1.53 -10.20 8.71
C SER A 32 2.66 -10.12 9.73
N ASP A 33 3.89 -10.32 9.26
CA ASP A 33 5.07 -10.49 10.10
C ASP A 33 5.88 -9.18 10.24
N SER A 34 5.45 -8.12 9.55
CA SER A 34 6.10 -6.81 9.55
C SER A 34 5.07 -5.70 9.69
N TYR A 35 5.19 -4.90 10.74
CA TYR A 35 4.29 -3.77 10.96
C TYR A 35 4.61 -2.54 10.07
N ASP A 36 5.69 -2.59 9.30
CA ASP A 36 6.14 -1.45 8.50
C ASP A 36 6.15 -1.76 7.00
N PHE A 37 5.76 -2.97 6.60
CA PHE A 37 5.87 -3.44 5.22
C PHE A 37 4.53 -3.94 4.67
N ALA A 38 4.31 -3.70 3.37
CA ALA A 38 3.16 -4.19 2.64
C ALA A 38 3.53 -4.49 1.19
N TYR A 39 2.64 -5.16 0.48
CA TYR A 39 2.74 -5.39 -0.96
C TYR A 39 1.64 -4.65 -1.70
N LEU A 40 2.01 -4.03 -2.80
CA LEU A 40 1.07 -3.52 -3.79
C LEU A 40 1.19 -4.36 -5.07
N VAL A 41 0.09 -4.97 -5.49
CA VAL A 41 0.07 -5.90 -6.63
C VAL A 41 -0.73 -5.27 -7.76
N ASN A 42 -0.10 -4.98 -8.89
CA ASN A 42 -0.81 -4.64 -10.12
C ASN A 42 -0.92 -5.87 -11.03
N ASP A 43 -1.42 -5.70 -12.26
CA ASP A 43 -1.71 -6.81 -13.16
C ASP A 43 -0.45 -7.59 -13.63
N GLU A 44 0.76 -7.02 -13.44
CA GLU A 44 2.02 -7.60 -13.93
C GLU A 44 3.10 -7.79 -12.85
N HIS A 45 3.05 -7.02 -11.75
CA HIS A 45 4.12 -6.95 -10.75
C HIS A 45 3.59 -6.78 -9.33
N ALA A 46 4.32 -7.35 -8.38
CA ALA A 46 4.19 -7.09 -6.95
C ALA A 46 5.33 -6.18 -6.49
N TYR A 47 4.97 -5.07 -5.84
CA TYR A 47 5.90 -4.10 -5.28
C TYR A 47 5.89 -4.25 -3.76
N GLY A 48 7.04 -4.54 -3.16
CA GLY A 48 7.22 -4.37 -1.73
C GLY A 48 7.32 -2.87 -1.41
N ILE A 49 6.52 -2.40 -0.46
CA ILE A 49 6.42 -1.00 -0.09
C ILE A 49 6.54 -0.85 1.42
N ARG A 50 7.21 0.22 1.87
CA ARG A 50 7.27 0.56 3.29
C ARG A 50 6.18 1.58 3.62
N LEU A 51 5.50 1.38 4.75
CA LEU A 51 4.37 2.21 5.15
C LEU A 51 4.79 3.63 5.58
N ASP A 52 6.05 3.81 5.98
CA ASP A 52 6.65 5.11 6.33
C ASP A 52 6.97 5.97 5.10
N GLU A 53 7.08 5.38 3.92
CA GLU A 53 7.37 6.07 2.65
C GLU A 53 6.09 6.57 1.95
N ILE A 54 4.92 6.24 2.49
CA ILE A 54 3.62 6.61 1.93
C ILE A 54 3.21 7.98 2.41
N GLU A 55 3.04 8.91 1.48
CA GLU A 55 2.49 10.24 1.75
C GLU A 55 0.96 10.20 1.83
N LYS A 56 0.33 9.49 0.89
CA LYS A 56 -1.14 9.41 0.79
C LYS A 56 -1.57 8.10 0.15
N TRP A 57 -2.74 7.60 0.55
CA TRP A 57 -3.41 6.49 -0.12
C TRP A 57 -4.91 6.73 -0.30
N GLU A 58 -5.46 6.23 -1.39
CA GLU A 58 -6.85 6.41 -1.80
C GLU A 58 -7.42 5.10 -2.33
N VAL A 59 -8.59 4.68 -1.85
CA VAL A 59 -9.30 3.51 -2.40
C VAL A 59 -9.85 3.85 -3.78
N VAL A 60 -9.58 3.01 -4.78
CA VAL A 60 -10.09 3.15 -6.14
C VAL A 60 -11.01 1.97 -6.47
N GLN A 61 -12.26 2.27 -6.86
CA GLN A 61 -13.27 1.29 -7.28
C GLN A 61 -13.00 0.78 -8.69
#